data_AF-A0AAW1W5T0-F1
#
_entry.id   AF-A0AAW1W5T0-F1
#
_cell.length_a   1.000
_cell.length_b   1.000
_cell.length_c   1.000
_cell.angle_alpha   90.00
_cell.angle_beta   90.00
_cell.angle_gamma   90.00
#
_symmetry.space_group_name_H-M   'P 1'
#
loop_
_entity.id
_entity.type
_entity.pdbx_description
1 polymer ?
#
loop_
_entity_poly.entity_id
_entity_poly.type
_entity_poly.pdbx_seq_one_letter_code
_entity_poly.pdbx_strand_id
1 'polypeptide(L)'
;MFVVHLFFGYAKATARGVAPRARLAIYKVTWEEGHYASDVLAGMDQAIEDGVDLISIYLGFNGAPLYEDPVAIASFAAMEKGLVVSTSAGNQGPAPWSLHNRIPWWTLFPASATVHKCSSLLPQVTFYLQLNQVARGLCISCHLISPKDAPAVIKYVESNPYPFVSMKFQETGTKPAPAAAFYSSRDPSPNYPGLLKPDIMSPGSLILAAWIPNEIVGQIGTNVYLSNNYNMVSGTSMATPHVS
;
A
#
# COMPACT_ATOMS: atom_id res chain seq x y z
N MET A 1 -18.00 14.87 19.94
CA MET A 1 -17.50 13.92 18.92
C MET A 1 -16.74 14.72 17.89
N PHE A 2 -15.41 14.82 18.02
CA PHE A 2 -14.60 15.63 17.11
C PHE A 2 -14.26 14.82 15.88
N VAL A 3 -14.64 15.33 14.72
CA VAL A 3 -14.28 14.70 13.45
C VAL A 3 -12.88 15.17 13.10
N VAL A 4 -11.90 14.27 13.16
CA VAL A 4 -10.50 14.60 12.87
C VAL A 4 -10.26 14.51 11.36
N HIS A 5 -9.71 15.57 10.77
CA HIS A 5 -9.18 15.52 9.40
C HIS A 5 -7.79 14.88 9.47
N LEU A 6 -7.66 13.64 9.00
CA LEU A 6 -6.46 12.86 9.27
C LEU A 6 -5.33 13.16 8.28
N PHE A 7 -5.62 13.43 7.00
CA PHE A 7 -4.58 13.78 6.01
C PHE A 7 -4.92 15.03 5.20
N PHE A 8 -4.49 16.22 5.65
CA PHE A 8 -4.69 17.51 4.94
C PHE A 8 -6.12 17.75 4.42
N GLY A 9 -7.14 17.33 5.18
CA GLY A 9 -8.55 17.45 4.81
C GLY A 9 -9.16 16.20 4.16
N TYR A 10 -8.34 15.30 3.60
CA TYR A 10 -8.78 14.00 3.07
C TYR A 10 -9.09 12.99 4.18
N ALA A 11 -9.92 12.00 3.84
CA ALA A 11 -10.26 10.84 4.68
C ALA A 11 -10.71 11.23 6.10
N LYS A 12 -11.81 12.00 6.17
CA LYS A 12 -12.40 12.47 7.42
C LYS A 12 -13.06 11.32 8.19
N ALA A 13 -12.36 10.73 9.15
CA ALA A 13 -12.82 9.55 9.90
C ALA A 13 -12.06 9.38 11.24
N THR A 14 -12.37 8.31 11.98
CA THR A 14 -11.56 7.83 13.11
C THR A 14 -10.69 6.67 12.63
N ALA A 15 -9.37 6.82 12.66
CA ALA A 15 -8.44 5.74 12.30
C ALA A 15 -8.39 4.67 13.39
N ARG A 16 -8.44 3.40 12.99
CA ARG A 16 -8.24 2.22 13.85
C ARG A 16 -7.67 1.06 13.04
N GLY A 17 -6.86 0.21 13.66
CA GLY A 17 -6.41 -1.04 13.06
C GLY A 17 -7.56 -2.04 12.88
N VAL A 18 -7.33 -3.10 12.10
CA VAL A 18 -8.31 -4.19 11.89
C VAL A 18 -8.65 -4.88 13.21
N ALA A 19 -7.67 -5.05 14.10
CA ALA A 19 -7.83 -5.55 15.46
C ALA A 19 -7.40 -4.49 16.50
N PRO A 20 -8.28 -3.53 16.89
CA PRO A 20 -7.91 -2.40 17.76
C PRO A 20 -7.46 -2.77 19.18
N ARG A 21 -7.70 -4.02 19.61
CA ARG A 21 -7.37 -4.52 20.95
C ARG A 21 -6.22 -5.52 20.95
N ALA A 22 -5.63 -5.80 19.79
CA ALA A 22 -4.44 -6.64 19.69
C ALA A 22 -3.26 -5.97 20.42
N ARG A 23 -2.38 -6.79 20.99
CA ARG A 23 -1.10 -6.31 21.55
C ARG A 23 -0.08 -6.27 20.42
N LEU A 24 0.76 -5.24 20.43
CA LEU A 24 1.82 -5.07 19.44
C LEU A 24 3.17 -5.33 20.10
N ALA A 25 3.96 -6.23 19.51
CA ALA A 25 5.39 -6.37 19.77
C ALA A 25 6.14 -5.90 18.51
N ILE A 26 7.09 -4.97 18.68
CA ILE A 26 7.78 -4.32 17.56
C ILE A 26 9.23 -4.79 17.52
N TYR A 27 9.58 -5.52 16.47
CA TYR A 27 10.95 -5.96 16.19
C TYR A 27 11.50 -5.15 15.03
N LYS A 28 12.42 -4.21 15.32
CA LYS A 28 13.03 -3.36 14.30
C LYS A 28 14.16 -4.12 13.62
N VAL A 29 13.97 -4.43 12.33
CA VAL A 29 14.95 -5.18 11.50
C VAL A 29 15.39 -4.40 10.25
N THR A 30 14.95 -3.16 10.12
CA THR A 30 15.25 -2.28 8.98
C THR A 30 15.81 -0.95 9.47
N TRP A 31 16.82 -0.46 8.77
CA TRP A 31 17.55 0.77 9.05
C TRP A 31 17.64 1.64 7.79
N GLU A 32 18.19 2.85 7.93
CA GLU A 32 18.38 3.74 6.78
C GLU A 32 19.39 3.17 5.77
N GLU A 33 20.37 2.42 6.28
CA GLU A 33 21.40 1.73 5.52
C GLU A 33 20.86 0.49 4.79
N GLY A 34 19.66 0.03 5.16
CA GLY A 34 18.98 -1.11 4.56
C GLY A 34 18.52 -2.14 5.59
N HIS A 35 18.34 -3.37 5.12
CA HIS A 35 17.94 -4.50 5.94
C HIS A 35 18.87 -5.67 5.67
N TYR A 36 19.40 -6.25 6.74
CA TYR A 36 20.33 -7.38 6.66
C TYR A 36 19.59 -8.68 6.97
N ALA A 37 19.98 -9.76 6.28
CA ALA A 37 19.40 -11.07 6.51
C ALA A 37 19.53 -11.52 7.97
N SER A 38 20.66 -11.19 8.61
CA SER A 38 20.92 -11.45 10.03
C SER A 38 19.89 -10.79 10.95
N ASP A 39 19.57 -9.52 10.72
CA ASP A 39 18.65 -8.76 11.56
C ASP A 39 17.22 -9.28 11.42
N VAL A 40 16.84 -9.63 10.18
CA VAL A 40 15.52 -10.22 9.90
C VAL A 40 15.37 -11.58 10.58
N LEU A 41 16.38 -12.45 10.48
CA LEU A 41 16.37 -13.74 11.18
C LEU A 41 16.29 -13.55 12.70
N ALA A 42 17.17 -12.71 13.27
CA ALA A 42 17.19 -12.47 14.71
C ALA A 42 15.86 -11.88 15.22
N GLY A 43 15.25 -10.95 14.48
CA GLY A 43 13.97 -10.37 14.85
C GLY A 43 12.80 -11.36 14.78
N MET A 44 12.79 -12.25 13.77
CA MET A 44 11.77 -13.29 13.67
C MET A 44 11.95 -14.39 14.72
N ASP A 45 13.19 -14.83 14.98
CA ASP A 45 13.50 -15.82 16.00
C ASP A 45 13.10 -15.31 17.39
N GLN A 46 13.42 -14.05 17.71
CA GLN A 46 12.99 -13.44 18.97
C GLN A 46 11.46 -13.36 19.07
N ALA A 47 10.77 -13.03 17.99
CA ALA A 47 9.31 -13.00 17.99
C ALA A 47 8.69 -14.38 18.26
N ILE A 48 9.28 -15.44 17.71
CA ILE A 48 8.86 -16.83 17.96
C ILE A 48 9.11 -17.19 19.43
N GLU A 49 10.27 -16.84 19.98
CA GLU A 49 10.63 -17.10 21.38
C GLU A 49 9.71 -16.35 22.37
N ASP A 50 9.38 -15.10 22.07
CA ASP A 50 8.48 -14.26 22.86
C ASP A 50 7.02 -14.76 22.82
N GLY A 51 6.72 -15.75 21.97
CA GLY A 51 5.41 -16.40 21.90
C GLY A 51 4.33 -15.52 21.28
N VAL A 52 4.68 -14.73 20.27
CA VAL A 52 3.68 -13.95 19.51
C VAL A 52 2.69 -14.88 18.81
N ASP A 53 1.44 -14.44 18.64
CA ASP A 53 0.41 -15.26 17.96
C ASP A 53 0.52 -15.23 16.42
N LEU A 54 1.04 -14.12 15.87
CA LEU A 54 1.17 -13.88 14.43
C LEU A 54 2.32 -12.92 14.13
N ILE A 55 3.01 -13.14 13.02
CA ILE A 55 4.09 -12.27 12.53
C ILE A 55 3.62 -11.56 11.25
N SER A 56 3.66 -10.23 11.25
CA SER A 56 3.41 -9.38 10.08
C SER A 56 4.71 -8.72 9.61
N ILE A 57 5.21 -9.11 8.44
CA ILE A 57 6.47 -8.60 7.88
C ILE A 57 6.28 -8.21 6.41
N TYR A 58 6.73 -7.03 5.98
CA TYR A 58 6.57 -6.59 4.58
C TYR A 58 7.88 -6.65 3.77
N LEU A 59 8.82 -7.48 4.22
CA LEU A 59 10.14 -7.63 3.62
C LEU A 59 10.24 -8.88 2.76
N GLY A 60 11.14 -8.84 1.78
CA GLY A 60 11.43 -9.96 0.92
C GLY A 60 12.80 -9.88 0.28
N PHE A 61 13.47 -11.02 0.16
CA PHE A 61 14.79 -11.13 -0.45
C PHE A 61 14.64 -11.67 -1.89
N ASN A 62 14.82 -10.78 -2.85
CA ASN A 62 14.57 -11.08 -4.26
C ASN A 62 15.68 -11.95 -4.84
N GLY A 63 15.31 -12.93 -5.67
CA GLY A 63 16.26 -13.75 -6.42
C GLY A 63 16.96 -14.87 -5.63
N ALA A 64 16.76 -14.97 -4.32
CA ALA A 64 17.32 -16.06 -3.51
C ALA A 64 16.50 -17.36 -3.62
N PRO A 65 17.13 -18.54 -3.67
CA PRO A 65 16.43 -19.80 -3.44
C PRO A 65 15.90 -19.89 -2.00
N LEU A 66 14.92 -20.75 -1.74
CA LEU A 66 14.24 -20.82 -0.42
C LEU A 66 15.17 -21.06 0.76
N TYR A 67 16.23 -21.84 0.56
CA TYR A 67 17.20 -22.18 1.61
C TYR A 67 18.22 -21.05 1.88
N GLU A 68 18.20 -19.96 1.10
CA GLU A 68 18.99 -18.75 1.30
C GLU A 68 18.11 -17.53 1.63
N ASP A 69 16.78 -17.64 1.50
CA ASP A 69 15.85 -16.57 1.82
C ASP A 69 15.59 -16.56 3.33
N PRO A 70 16.03 -15.52 4.07
CA PRO A 70 15.90 -15.48 5.53
C PRO A 70 14.42 -15.43 5.97
N VAL A 71 13.54 -14.80 5.18
CA VAL A 71 12.10 -14.77 5.49
C VAL A 71 11.52 -16.17 5.31
N ALA A 72 11.98 -16.91 4.30
CA ALA A 72 11.60 -18.31 4.12
C ALA A 72 12.06 -19.15 5.32
N ILE A 73 13.36 -19.13 5.64
CA ILE A 73 13.93 -19.94 6.74
C ILE A 73 13.20 -19.66 8.07
N ALA A 74 13.05 -18.40 8.45
CA ALA A 74 12.39 -18.05 9.70
C ALA A 74 10.88 -18.33 9.69
N SER A 75 10.19 -18.15 8.55
CA SER A 75 8.76 -18.51 8.46
C SER A 75 8.53 -20.02 8.50
N PHE A 76 9.50 -20.83 8.07
CA PHE A 76 9.44 -22.28 8.25
C PHE A 76 9.51 -22.66 9.72
N ALA A 77 10.46 -22.07 10.47
CA ALA A 77 10.56 -22.27 11.92
C ALA A 77 9.29 -21.78 12.67
N ALA A 78 8.74 -20.64 12.27
CA ALA A 78 7.47 -20.13 12.80
C ALA A 78 6.31 -21.11 12.57
N MET A 79 6.21 -21.68 11.37
CA MET A 79 5.21 -22.69 11.04
C MET A 79 5.34 -23.94 11.92
N GLU A 80 6.56 -24.42 12.18
CA GLU A 80 6.78 -25.58 13.07
C GLU A 80 6.30 -25.33 14.51
N LYS A 81 6.23 -24.07 14.92
CA LYS A 81 5.66 -23.62 16.20
C LYS A 81 4.17 -23.30 16.14
N GLY A 82 3.52 -23.49 14.98
CA GLY A 82 2.11 -23.21 14.77
C GLY A 82 1.78 -21.73 14.53
N LEU A 83 2.78 -20.90 14.23
CA LEU A 83 2.62 -19.46 14.00
C LEU A 83 2.38 -19.15 12.52
N VAL A 84 1.46 -18.23 12.27
CA VAL A 84 1.17 -17.73 10.92
C VAL A 84 2.07 -16.53 10.62
N VAL A 85 2.67 -16.52 9.43
CA VAL A 85 3.44 -15.37 8.92
C VAL A 85 2.66 -14.72 7.78
N SER A 86 2.41 -13.41 7.85
CA SER A 86 1.88 -12.64 6.74
C SER A 86 3.00 -11.81 6.12
N THR A 87 3.20 -11.95 4.79
CA THR A 87 4.18 -11.13 4.07
C THR A 87 3.70 -10.63 2.71
N SER A 88 4.17 -9.47 2.29
CA SER A 88 3.67 -8.80 1.09
C SER A 88 4.03 -9.54 -0.20
N ALA A 89 3.07 -9.64 -1.14
CA ALA A 89 3.29 -10.25 -2.45
C ALA A 89 4.24 -9.44 -3.36
N GLY A 90 4.47 -8.16 -3.05
CA GLY A 90 5.31 -7.25 -3.80
C GLY A 90 4.57 -6.28 -4.71
N ASN A 91 5.30 -5.28 -5.22
CA ASN A 91 4.75 -4.13 -5.96
C ASN A 91 5.28 -4.03 -7.40
N GLN A 92 5.69 -5.15 -8.00
CA GLN A 92 6.27 -5.21 -9.36
C GLN A 92 5.27 -5.72 -10.43
N GLY A 93 3.97 -5.75 -10.11
CA GLY A 93 2.93 -6.02 -11.09
C GLY A 93 2.83 -4.95 -12.19
N PRO A 94 2.02 -5.17 -13.23
CA PRO A 94 1.02 -6.24 -13.38
C PRO A 94 1.53 -7.46 -14.16
N ALA A 95 2.80 -7.47 -14.58
CA ALA A 95 3.34 -8.54 -15.39
C ALA A 95 3.25 -9.89 -14.64
N PRO A 96 2.99 -11.01 -15.34
CA PRO A 96 3.12 -12.33 -14.73
C PRO A 96 4.56 -12.55 -14.25
N TRP A 97 4.77 -13.46 -13.29
CA TRP A 97 6.09 -13.76 -12.70
C TRP A 97 6.71 -12.63 -11.86
N SER A 98 5.90 -11.68 -11.40
CA SER A 98 6.36 -10.55 -10.58
C SER A 98 6.24 -10.80 -9.08
N LEU A 99 5.75 -11.98 -8.66
CA LEU A 99 5.55 -12.34 -7.25
C LEU A 99 6.89 -12.39 -6.50
N HIS A 100 6.93 -11.65 -5.39
CA HIS A 100 8.02 -11.70 -4.42
C HIS A 100 7.69 -12.69 -3.31
N ASN A 101 8.73 -13.18 -2.62
CA ASN A 101 8.62 -14.12 -1.51
C ASN A 101 7.97 -15.46 -1.90
N ARG A 102 8.82 -16.38 -2.33
CA ARG A 102 8.47 -17.58 -3.09
C ARG A 102 8.13 -18.78 -2.18
N ILE A 103 7.45 -18.52 -1.06
CA ILE A 103 7.36 -19.43 0.09
C ILE A 103 6.08 -20.28 0.06
N PRO A 104 6.18 -21.62 -0.01
CA PRO A 104 5.02 -22.49 -0.21
C PRO A 104 4.28 -22.90 1.08
N TRP A 105 4.90 -22.81 2.25
CA TRP A 105 4.27 -23.16 3.53
C TRP A 105 3.30 -22.07 4.03
N TRP A 106 2.83 -22.18 5.29
CA TRP A 106 1.76 -21.41 5.97
C TRP A 106 2.06 -19.90 6.12
N THR A 107 2.40 -19.27 5.00
CA THR A 107 2.73 -17.87 4.82
C THR A 107 1.69 -17.26 3.89
N LEU A 108 1.00 -16.22 4.38
CA LEU A 108 -0.06 -15.53 3.65
C LEU A 108 0.52 -14.38 2.85
N PHE A 109 0.21 -14.35 1.55
CA PHE A 109 0.60 -13.29 0.62
C PHE A 109 -0.59 -12.45 0.19
N PRO A 110 -0.90 -11.33 0.87
CA PRO A 110 -1.97 -10.45 0.42
C PRO A 110 -1.59 -9.66 -0.82
N ALA A 111 -2.43 -9.77 -1.85
CA ALA A 111 -2.51 -8.82 -2.95
C ALA A 111 -3.14 -7.52 -2.45
N SER A 112 -2.68 -6.40 -2.97
CA SER A 112 -3.24 -5.10 -2.64
C SER A 112 -4.53 -4.86 -3.42
N ALA A 113 -5.62 -4.52 -2.74
CA ALA A 113 -6.85 -4.02 -3.33
C ALA A 113 -6.97 -2.50 -3.23
N THR A 114 -7.61 -1.92 -4.24
CA THR A 114 -8.13 -0.55 -4.19
C THR A 114 -9.58 -0.59 -3.72
N VAL A 115 -9.85 0.00 -2.55
CA VAL A 115 -11.19 0.12 -1.95
C VAL A 115 -11.81 1.50 -2.13
N HIS A 116 -10.98 2.54 -2.27
CA HIS A 116 -11.41 3.93 -2.44
C HIS A 116 -10.62 4.62 -3.57
N LYS A 117 -11.30 5.48 -4.34
CA LYS A 117 -10.65 6.41 -5.28
C LYS A 117 -10.88 7.82 -4.75
N CYS A 118 -9.83 8.55 -4.39
CA CYS A 118 -9.98 9.98 -4.10
C CYS A 118 -10.29 10.73 -5.40
N SER A 119 -11.41 11.45 -5.44
CA SER A 119 -11.90 12.19 -6.59
C SER A 119 -11.85 13.70 -6.32
N SER A 120 -11.94 14.51 -7.35
CA SER A 120 -12.09 15.97 -7.23
C SER A 120 -13.15 16.38 -8.25
N LEU A 121 -14.32 16.85 -7.80
CA LEU A 121 -15.44 17.22 -8.67
C LEU A 121 -15.19 18.58 -9.34
N LEU A 122 -15.43 18.63 -10.65
CA LEU A 122 -15.53 19.85 -11.45
C LEU A 122 -17.02 20.27 -11.54
N PRO A 123 -17.41 21.53 -11.30
CA PRO A 123 -18.83 21.93 -11.23
C PRO A 123 -19.58 22.03 -12.58
N GLN A 124 -18.93 21.80 -13.73
CA GLN A 124 -19.56 21.99 -15.05
C GLN A 124 -19.41 20.80 -16.00
N VAL A 125 -18.59 19.80 -15.64
CA VAL A 125 -18.54 18.50 -16.33
C VAL A 125 -18.13 17.48 -15.27
N THR A 126 -18.99 16.49 -15.02
CA THR A 126 -18.73 15.43 -14.05
C THR A 126 -17.58 14.56 -14.55
N PHE A 127 -16.36 14.86 -14.13
CA PHE A 127 -15.17 14.06 -14.42
C PHE A 127 -14.73 13.28 -13.17
N TYR A 128 -14.48 11.99 -13.34
CA TYR A 128 -13.98 11.13 -12.28
C TYR A 128 -12.45 11.18 -12.25
N LEU A 129 -11.88 11.84 -11.23
CA LEU A 129 -10.43 11.77 -11.02
C LEU A 129 -10.03 10.38 -10.51
N GLN A 130 -9.04 9.79 -11.18
CA GLN A 130 -8.31 8.63 -10.69
C GLN A 130 -6.98 9.13 -10.11
N LEU A 131 -6.90 9.28 -8.78
CA LEU A 131 -5.59 9.29 -8.14
C LEU A 131 -4.92 7.96 -8.48
N ASN A 132 -3.85 8.02 -9.27
CA ASN A 132 -3.14 6.83 -9.68
C ASN A 132 -2.66 6.12 -8.43
N GLN A 133 -2.73 4.79 -8.41
CA GLN A 133 -2.58 4.00 -7.18
C GLN A 133 -1.21 4.18 -6.47
N VAL A 134 -0.27 4.90 -7.07
CA VAL A 134 1.11 5.13 -6.59
C VAL A 134 1.41 6.62 -6.31
N ALA A 135 0.51 7.56 -6.63
CA ALA A 135 0.81 8.99 -6.55
C ALA A 135 0.97 9.48 -5.10
N ARG A 136 2.21 9.77 -4.70
CA ARG A 136 2.55 10.52 -3.48
C ARG A 136 2.63 12.01 -3.82
N GLY A 137 2.12 12.85 -2.91
CA GLY A 137 2.34 14.31 -2.85
C GLY A 137 2.49 15.05 -4.18
N LEU A 138 1.39 15.59 -4.72
CA LEU A 138 1.44 16.39 -5.94
C LEU A 138 1.91 17.82 -5.63
N CYS A 139 3.04 18.24 -6.20
CA CYS A 139 3.72 19.51 -5.91
C CYS A 139 3.03 20.78 -6.47
N ILE A 140 1.96 20.62 -7.25
CA ILE A 140 1.14 21.71 -7.83
C ILE A 140 -0.32 21.25 -7.91
N SER A 141 -1.28 22.20 -7.93
CA SER A 141 -2.70 21.92 -8.19
C SER A 141 -2.85 21.30 -9.58
N CYS A 142 -2.75 19.98 -9.65
CA CYS A 142 -2.82 19.23 -10.90
C CYS A 142 -3.82 18.08 -10.78
N HIS A 143 -4.41 17.75 -11.91
CA HIS A 143 -5.51 16.81 -12.01
C HIS A 143 -5.20 15.83 -13.15
N LEU A 144 -5.19 14.53 -12.85
CA LEU A 144 -4.91 13.49 -13.83
C LEU A 144 -6.18 13.14 -14.60
N ILE A 145 -6.31 13.60 -15.83
CA ILE A 145 -7.49 13.33 -16.66
C ILE A 145 -7.36 11.94 -17.28
N SER A 146 -8.44 11.16 -17.25
CA SER A 146 -8.45 9.84 -17.91
C SER A 146 -8.37 10.00 -19.44
N PRO A 147 -7.76 9.07 -20.19
CA PRO A 147 -7.75 9.15 -21.65
C PRO A 147 -9.14 9.19 -22.30
N LYS A 148 -10.18 8.70 -21.60
CA LYS A 148 -11.57 8.74 -22.06
C LYS A 148 -12.17 10.14 -21.95
N ASP A 149 -11.77 10.89 -20.93
CA ASP A 149 -12.28 12.23 -20.63
C ASP A 149 -11.46 13.33 -21.31
N ALA A 150 -10.21 13.04 -21.67
CA ALA A 150 -9.29 13.98 -22.33
C ALA A 150 -9.88 14.63 -23.60
N PRO A 151 -10.55 13.90 -24.53
CA PRO A 151 -11.12 14.52 -25.72
C PRO A 151 -12.19 15.58 -25.42
N ALA A 152 -12.99 15.38 -24.36
CA ALA A 152 -14.01 16.34 -23.96
C ALA A 152 -13.38 17.64 -23.41
N VAL A 153 -12.28 17.52 -22.66
CA VAL A 153 -11.54 18.67 -22.13
C VAL A 153 -10.84 19.44 -23.26
N ILE A 154 -10.21 18.72 -24.19
CA ILE A 154 -9.58 19.33 -25.38
C ILE A 154 -10.62 20.10 -26.19
N LYS A 155 -11.76 19.47 -26.48
CA LYS A 155 -12.87 20.13 -27.21
C LYS A 155 -13.37 21.38 -26.51
N TYR A 156 -13.49 21.37 -25.18
CA TYR A 156 -13.90 22.54 -24.41
C TYR A 156 -12.92 23.71 -24.58
N VAL A 157 -11.61 23.44 -24.48
CA VAL A 157 -10.54 24.42 -24.65
C VAL A 157 -10.54 24.99 -26.08
N GLU A 158 -10.75 24.16 -27.09
CA GLU A 158 -10.79 24.59 -28.49
C GLU A 158 -12.04 25.41 -28.84
N SER A 159 -13.17 25.13 -28.17
CA SER A 159 -14.46 25.77 -28.48
C SER A 159 -14.69 27.12 -27.80
N ASN A 160 -13.85 27.50 -26.83
CA ASN A 160 -14.05 28.69 -26.02
C ASN A 160 -12.82 29.60 -26.12
N PRO A 161 -12.96 30.88 -26.53
CA PRO A 161 -11.83 31.81 -26.64
C PRO A 161 -11.17 32.14 -25.29
N TYR A 162 -11.86 31.91 -24.16
CA TYR A 162 -11.33 32.12 -22.81
C TYR A 162 -11.73 30.96 -21.88
N PRO A 163 -11.12 29.77 -22.03
CA PRO A 163 -11.47 28.61 -21.23
C PRO A 163 -10.96 28.77 -19.80
N PHE A 164 -11.86 28.67 -18.82
CA PHE A 164 -11.53 28.71 -17.39
C PHE A 164 -12.09 27.47 -16.69
N VAL A 165 -11.30 26.89 -15.79
CA VAL A 165 -11.69 25.69 -15.03
C VAL A 165 -11.46 25.95 -13.55
N SER A 166 -12.46 25.63 -12.73
CA SER A 166 -12.37 25.65 -11.27
C SER A 166 -12.31 24.22 -10.74
N MET A 167 -11.26 23.88 -10.00
CA MET A 167 -11.06 22.55 -9.40
C MET A 167 -11.40 22.58 -7.90
N LYS A 168 -12.15 21.58 -7.41
CA LYS A 168 -12.36 21.35 -5.97
C LYS A 168 -11.57 20.14 -5.51
N PHE A 169 -10.82 20.25 -4.42
CA PHE A 169 -10.03 19.16 -3.84
C PHE A 169 -10.73 18.56 -2.61
N GLN A 170 -10.19 17.46 -2.07
CA GLN A 170 -10.65 16.81 -0.82
C GLN A 170 -11.94 15.99 -0.90
N GLU A 171 -12.22 15.36 -2.04
CA GLU A 171 -13.37 14.46 -2.16
C GLU A 171 -12.94 12.99 -2.31
N THR A 172 -13.79 12.07 -1.86
CA THR A 172 -13.52 10.63 -1.88
C THR A 172 -14.66 9.91 -2.57
N GLY A 173 -14.37 9.21 -3.67
CA GLY A 173 -15.30 8.40 -4.45
C GLY A 173 -15.07 6.89 -4.27
N THR A 174 -16.07 6.12 -4.69
CA THR A 174 -16.02 4.65 -4.74
C THR A 174 -16.67 4.18 -6.03
N LYS A 175 -15.93 3.48 -6.91
CA LYS A 175 -16.37 2.45 -7.88
C LYS A 175 -15.46 2.35 -9.13
N PRO A 176 -15.27 1.14 -9.68
CA PRO A 176 -15.54 -0.17 -9.06
C PRO A 176 -14.47 -0.52 -8.03
N ALA A 177 -14.90 -1.05 -6.88
CA ALA A 177 -14.06 -1.48 -5.76
C ALA A 177 -14.73 -2.67 -5.03
N PRO A 178 -13.97 -3.66 -4.51
CA PRO A 178 -12.52 -3.78 -4.57
C PRO A 178 -12.04 -4.24 -5.95
N ALA A 179 -10.91 -3.69 -6.40
CA ALA A 179 -10.20 -4.15 -7.59
C ALA A 179 -8.73 -4.40 -7.24
N ALA A 180 -8.13 -5.43 -7.82
CA ALA A 180 -6.70 -5.70 -7.65
C ALA A 180 -5.89 -4.47 -8.09
N ALA A 181 -4.94 -4.06 -7.25
CA ALA A 181 -4.05 -2.96 -7.57
C ALA A 181 -3.21 -3.34 -8.80
N PHE A 182 -3.01 -2.36 -9.69
CA PHE A 182 -2.19 -2.48 -10.88
C PHE A 182 -0.75 -2.85 -10.53
N TYR A 183 -0.20 -2.26 -9.47
CA TYR A 183 1.16 -2.55 -9.00
C TYR A 183 1.28 -3.90 -8.27
N SER A 184 0.17 -4.52 -7.85
CA SER A 184 0.23 -5.76 -7.06
C SER A 184 0.84 -6.86 -7.92
N SER A 185 1.93 -7.46 -7.43
CA SER A 185 2.62 -8.56 -8.10
C SER A 185 1.71 -9.77 -8.37
N ARG A 186 2.02 -10.51 -9.44
CA ARG A 186 1.19 -11.58 -10.01
C ARG A 186 1.97 -12.89 -10.15
N ASP A 187 1.23 -13.99 -10.05
CA ASP A 187 1.65 -15.35 -10.40
C ASP A 187 2.09 -15.46 -11.88
N PRO A 188 2.76 -16.56 -12.30
CA PRO A 188 3.21 -17.72 -11.53
C PRO A 188 4.41 -17.44 -10.61
N SER A 189 4.52 -18.13 -9.46
CA SER A 189 5.76 -18.20 -8.68
C SER A 189 6.84 -18.95 -9.48
N PRO A 190 8.00 -18.33 -9.79
CA PRO A 190 9.06 -19.01 -10.53
C PRO A 190 9.58 -20.28 -9.85
N ASN A 191 9.58 -20.33 -8.52
CA ASN A 191 10.11 -21.48 -7.76
C ASN A 191 9.11 -22.63 -7.63
N TYR A 192 7.81 -22.32 -7.60
CA TYR A 192 6.75 -23.32 -7.44
C TYR A 192 5.53 -22.98 -8.32
N PRO A 193 5.60 -23.20 -9.65
CA PRO A 193 4.50 -22.91 -10.56
C PRO A 193 3.22 -23.72 -10.28
N GLY A 194 3.34 -24.82 -9.55
CA GLY A 194 2.21 -25.67 -9.16
C GLY A 194 1.40 -25.15 -7.97
N LEU A 195 1.84 -24.08 -7.29
CA LEU A 195 1.14 -23.47 -6.16
C LEU A 195 0.69 -22.06 -6.53
N LEU A 196 -0.62 -21.85 -6.58
CA LEU A 196 -1.20 -20.54 -6.90
C LEU A 196 -0.95 -19.55 -5.76
N LYS A 197 -0.36 -18.40 -6.09
CA LYS A 197 -0.18 -17.23 -5.22
C LYS A 197 -0.54 -15.96 -6.00
N PRO A 198 -0.87 -14.81 -5.39
CA PRO A 198 -1.06 -14.54 -3.95
C PRO A 198 -2.32 -15.22 -3.37
N ASP A 199 -2.32 -15.51 -2.07
CA ASP A 199 -3.37 -16.31 -1.42
C ASP A 199 -4.70 -15.56 -1.25
N ILE A 200 -4.62 -14.27 -0.91
CA ILE A 200 -5.77 -13.47 -0.53
C ILE A 200 -5.60 -12.04 -1.03
N MET A 201 -6.69 -11.30 -1.16
CA MET A 201 -6.67 -9.88 -1.52
C MET A 201 -7.18 -9.04 -0.35
N SER A 202 -6.48 -7.95 -0.04
CA SER A 202 -6.76 -7.10 1.12
C SER A 202 -6.51 -5.61 0.82
N PRO A 203 -7.18 -4.65 1.48
CA PRO A 203 -6.98 -3.22 1.27
C PRO A 203 -5.50 -2.80 1.35
N GLY A 204 -4.97 -2.22 0.26
CA GLY A 204 -3.57 -1.78 0.22
C GLY A 204 -3.30 -0.53 -0.60
N SER A 205 -4.30 0.05 -1.28
CA SER A 205 -4.15 1.33 -1.99
C SER A 205 -4.71 2.50 -1.20
N LEU A 206 -3.92 3.56 -1.05
CA LEU A 206 -4.28 4.81 -0.35
C LEU A 206 -4.79 4.56 1.07
N ILE A 207 -4.10 3.67 1.80
CA ILE A 207 -4.41 3.36 3.19
C ILE A 207 -3.86 4.46 4.07
N LEU A 208 -4.75 4.98 4.90
CA LEU A 208 -4.45 5.97 5.92
C LEU A 208 -3.99 5.28 7.21
N ALA A 209 -2.78 5.60 7.66
CA ALA A 209 -2.21 5.07 8.89
C ALA A 209 -1.39 6.13 9.64
N ALA A 210 -1.03 5.84 10.88
CA ALA A 210 -0.16 6.70 11.68
C ALA A 210 1.21 6.86 11.00
N TRP A 211 1.82 8.03 11.16
CA TRP A 211 3.09 8.40 10.55
C TRP A 211 3.96 9.20 11.52
N ILE A 212 5.25 9.29 11.23
CA ILE A 212 6.21 10.06 12.02
C ILE A 212 5.89 11.56 11.84
N PRO A 213 5.53 12.31 12.91
CA PRO A 213 5.03 13.68 12.81
C PRO A 213 6.00 14.70 12.20
N ASN A 214 7.30 14.42 12.23
CA ASN A 214 8.36 15.32 11.77
C ASN A 214 8.90 14.94 10.38
N GLU A 215 8.34 13.91 9.75
CA GLU A 215 8.71 13.49 8.40
C GLU A 215 7.89 14.20 7.34
N ILE A 216 8.49 14.39 6.18
CA ILE A 216 7.84 15.02 5.04
C ILE A 216 6.85 14.02 4.42
N VAL A 217 5.56 14.36 4.43
CA VAL A 217 4.48 13.55 3.83
C VAL A 217 3.86 14.22 2.60
N GLY A 218 4.11 15.51 2.40
CA GLY A 218 3.62 16.28 1.27
C GLY A 218 4.45 17.53 1.03
N GLN A 219 4.26 18.15 -0.13
CA GLN A 219 4.96 19.36 -0.53
C GLN A 219 4.00 20.28 -1.30
N ILE A 220 3.99 21.57 -0.98
CA ILE A 220 3.27 22.61 -1.72
C ILE A 220 4.30 23.48 -2.45
N GLY A 221 4.23 23.53 -3.78
CA GLY A 221 5.24 24.22 -4.58
C GLY A 221 6.62 23.58 -4.41
N THR A 222 7.69 24.38 -4.57
CA THR A 222 9.07 23.88 -4.44
C THR A 222 9.62 23.96 -3.02
N ASN A 223 9.05 24.81 -2.16
CA ASN A 223 9.72 25.24 -0.92
C ASN A 223 8.90 25.02 0.36
N VAL A 224 7.67 24.51 0.28
CA VAL A 224 6.83 24.26 1.46
C VAL A 224 6.68 22.77 1.66
N TYR A 225 7.30 22.24 2.71
CA TYR A 225 7.17 20.84 3.10
C TYR A 225 6.12 20.70 4.18
N LEU A 226 5.27 19.67 4.06
CA LEU A 226 4.21 19.38 5.01
C LEU A 226 4.50 18.09 5.74
N SER A 227 4.31 18.12 7.06
CA SER A 227 4.33 16.96 7.92
C SER A 227 2.93 16.70 8.50
N ASN A 228 2.66 15.46 8.91
CA ASN A 228 1.38 15.08 9.52
C ASN A 228 1.55 13.81 10.36
N ASN A 229 0.72 13.65 11.40
CA ASN A 229 0.64 12.46 12.25
C ASN A 229 0.07 11.24 11.53
N TYR A 230 -0.54 11.45 10.36
CA TYR A 230 -1.04 10.38 9.50
C TYR A 230 -0.55 10.58 8.08
N ASN A 231 -0.41 9.49 7.34
CA ASN A 231 -0.06 9.49 5.93
C ASN A 231 -0.95 8.53 5.15
N MET A 232 -1.15 8.81 3.86
CA MET A 232 -1.83 7.91 2.93
C MET A 232 -0.82 7.30 1.98
N VAL A 233 -0.65 5.98 2.07
CA VAL A 233 0.33 5.23 1.28
C VAL A 233 -0.31 4.02 0.62
N SER A 234 0.31 3.59 -0.47
CA SER A 234 -0.14 2.42 -1.24
C SER A 234 0.97 1.39 -1.33
N GLY A 235 0.59 0.12 -1.23
CA GLY A 235 1.49 -1.01 -1.43
C GLY A 235 0.89 -2.30 -0.88
N THR A 236 1.41 -3.44 -1.33
CA THR A 236 1.15 -4.72 -0.67
C THR A 236 1.62 -4.72 0.79
N SER A 237 2.59 -3.90 1.16
CA SER A 237 2.99 -3.63 2.55
C SER A 237 1.86 -3.08 3.42
N MET A 238 0.86 -2.40 2.84
CA MET A 238 -0.33 -1.96 3.56
C MET A 238 -1.41 -3.05 3.60
N ALA A 239 -1.41 -3.98 2.63
CA ALA A 239 -2.34 -5.10 2.59
C ALA A 239 -1.97 -6.21 3.60
N THR A 240 -0.68 -6.42 3.86
CA THR A 240 -0.14 -7.36 4.86
C THR A 240 -0.76 -7.21 6.25
N PRO A 241 -0.66 -6.03 6.92
CA PRO A 241 -1.21 -5.85 8.27
C PRO A 241 -2.74 -5.90 8.33
N HIS A 242 -3.46 -5.92 7.21
CA HIS A 242 -4.92 -6.10 7.22
C HIS A 242 -5.34 -7.58 7.27
N VAL A 243 -4.46 -8.49 6.88
CA VAL A 243 -4.67 -9.96 6.97
C VAL A 243 -4.16 -10.50 8.30
N SER A 244 -3.32 -9.71 8.97
CA SER A 244 -2.65 -9.99 10.23
C SER A 244 -3.55 -9.75 11.45
#